data_AF-A0A2E9EE46-F1
#
_entry.id   AF-A0A2E9EE46-F1
#
_cell.length_a   1.000
_cell.length_b   1.000
_cell.length_c   1.000
_cell.angle_alpha   90.00
_cell.angle_beta   90.00
_cell.angle_gamma   90.00
#
_symmetry.space_group_name_H-M   'P 1'
#
loop_
_entity.id
_entity.type
_entity.pdbx_description
1 polymer ?
#
loop_
_entity_poly.entity_id
_entity_poly.type
_entity_poly.pdbx_seq_one_letter_code
_entity_poly.pdbx_strand_id
1 'polypeptide(L)'
;MNYKLSKREQILLKVLGAISVLFLIYFIEIRIISSLTESREALSNQVQTFNASKQQLSQLKDYEDKIKNMSSVRVFANHLDEKNYIYKNKEGLLEVTMLSETNLIELLNFINNERLNIASINMKLVDENNLTLSIDFDN
;
A
#
# COMPACT_ATOMS: atom_id res chain seq x y z
N MET A 1 -11.12 -34.08 70.49
CA MET A 1 -10.43 -32.93 71.11
C MET A 1 -11.11 -31.66 70.60
N ASN A 2 -12.03 -31.08 71.38
CA ASN A 2 -12.80 -29.89 70.98
C ASN A 2 -12.02 -28.63 71.38
N TYR A 3 -11.16 -28.15 70.48
CA TYR A 3 -10.45 -26.90 70.70
C TYR A 3 -11.43 -25.72 70.61
N LYS A 4 -11.58 -24.98 71.71
CA LYS A 4 -12.49 -23.84 71.81
C LYS A 4 -11.65 -22.57 71.73
N LEU A 5 -11.72 -21.88 70.59
CA LEU A 5 -10.97 -20.66 70.33
C LEU A 5 -11.23 -19.61 71.42
N SER A 6 -10.16 -19.04 71.95
CA SER A 6 -10.22 -17.91 72.88
C SER A 6 -10.80 -16.67 72.20
N LYS A 7 -11.34 -15.74 72.98
CA LYS A 7 -11.88 -14.47 72.45
C LYS A 7 -10.86 -13.68 71.61
N ARG A 8 -9.57 -13.78 71.94
CA ARG A 8 -8.49 -13.11 71.21
C ARG A 8 -8.25 -13.75 69.84
N GLU A 9 -8.26 -15.08 69.76
CA GLU A 9 -8.09 -15.81 68.50
C GLU A 9 -9.28 -15.62 67.57
N GLN A 10 -10.51 -15.51 68.10
CA GLN A 10 -11.69 -15.18 67.30
C GLN A 10 -11.61 -13.77 66.69
N ILE A 11 -11.07 -12.80 67.42
CA ILE A 11 -10.84 -11.44 66.90
C ILE A 11 -9.78 -11.46 65.81
N LEU A 12 -8.66 -12.15 66.04
CA LEU A 12 -7.59 -12.34 65.05
C LEU A 12 -8.12 -12.98 63.76
N LEU A 13 -8.94 -14.02 63.85
CA LEU A 13 -9.58 -14.68 62.70
C LEU A 13 -10.50 -13.73 61.92
N LYS A 14 -11.27 -12.88 62.61
CA LYS A 14 -12.13 -11.87 61.96
C LYS A 14 -11.30 -10.82 61.22
N VAL A 15 -10.22 -10.34 61.83
CA VAL A 15 -9.28 -9.39 61.21
C VAL A 15 -8.60 -10.02 59.99
N LEU A 16 -8.12 -11.26 60.12
CA LEU A 16 -7.51 -12.00 59.03
C LEU A 16 -8.49 -12.23 57.87
N GLY A 17 -9.75 -12.54 58.18
CA GLY A 17 -10.83 -12.67 57.20
C GLY A 17 -11.09 -11.37 56.44
N ALA A 18 -11.17 -10.24 57.15
CA ALA A 18 -11.35 -8.92 56.54
C ALA A 18 -10.17 -8.54 55.63
N ILE A 19 -8.94 -8.77 56.09
CA ILE A 19 -7.72 -8.52 55.30
C ILE A 19 -7.73 -9.39 54.03
N SER A 20 -8.06 -10.67 54.15
CA SER A 20 -8.11 -11.60 53.01
C SER A 20 -9.10 -11.15 51.94
N VAL A 21 -10.28 -10.67 52.35
CA VAL A 21 -11.30 -10.13 51.44
C VAL A 21 -10.78 -8.87 50.72
N LEU A 22 -10.13 -7.96 51.42
CA LEU A 22 -9.55 -6.75 50.81
C LEU A 22 -8.45 -7.09 49.79
N PHE A 23 -7.58 -8.06 50.10
CA PHE A 23 -6.57 -8.53 49.16
C PHE A 23 -7.20 -9.17 47.91
N LEU A 24 -8.28 -9.92 48.07
CA LEU A 24 -9.01 -10.53 46.95
C LEU A 24 -9.60 -9.47 46.02
N ILE A 25 -10.25 -8.45 46.58
CA ILE A 25 -10.81 -7.33 45.81
C ILE A 25 -9.70 -6.61 45.04
N TYR A 26 -8.62 -6.24 45.72
CA TYR A 26 -7.48 -5.58 45.11
C TYR A 26 -6.85 -6.40 43.98
N PHE A 27 -6.71 -7.71 44.17
CA PHE A 27 -6.16 -8.60 43.15
C PHE A 27 -7.05 -8.68 41.90
N ILE A 28 -8.37 -8.72 42.08
CA ILE A 28 -9.34 -8.71 40.98
C ILE A 28 -9.27 -7.37 40.22
N GLU A 29 -9.23 -6.25 40.93
CA GLU A 29 -9.14 -4.92 40.32
C GLU A 29 -7.88 -4.78 39.45
N ILE A 30 -6.71 -5.20 39.93
CA ILE A 30 -5.47 -5.17 39.15
C ILE A 30 -5.59 -6.00 37.88
N ARG A 31 -6.15 -7.22 37.98
CA ARG A 31 -6.35 -8.11 36.82
C ARG A 31 -7.24 -7.46 35.76
N ILE A 32 -8.32 -6.80 36.19
CA ILE A 32 -9.27 -6.12 35.30
C ILE A 32 -8.62 -4.89 34.65
N ILE A 33 -7.87 -4.09 35.42
CA ILE A 33 -7.17 -2.91 34.90
C ILE A 33 -6.10 -3.31 33.88
N SER A 34 -5.34 -4.38 34.15
CA SER A 34 -4.33 -4.90 33.21
C SER A 34 -4.97 -5.32 31.89
N SER A 35 -6.04 -6.12 31.95
CA SER A 35 -6.71 -6.60 30.72
C SER A 35 -7.37 -5.49 29.92
N LEU A 36 -7.92 -4.46 30.59
CA LEU A 36 -8.45 -3.27 29.94
C LEU A 36 -7.36 -2.45 29.25
N THR A 37 -6.18 -2.35 29.87
CA THR A 37 -5.03 -1.63 29.31
C THR A 37 -4.52 -2.36 28.06
N GLU A 38 -4.30 -3.67 28.16
CA GLU A 38 -3.90 -4.51 27.02
C GLU A 38 -4.91 -4.44 25.86
N SER A 39 -6.21 -4.49 26.18
CA SER A 39 -7.27 -4.39 25.16
C SER A 39 -7.29 -3.02 24.48
N ARG A 40 -7.05 -1.94 25.23
CA ARG A 40 -6.95 -0.58 24.67
C ARG A 40 -5.74 -0.41 23.77
N GLU A 41 -4.58 -0.94 24.16
CA GLU A 41 -3.37 -0.91 23.34
C GLU A 41 -3.56 -1.71 22.05
N ALA A 42 -4.12 -2.91 22.13
CA ALA A 42 -4.43 -3.73 20.96
C ALA A 42 -5.38 -3.01 20.00
N LEU A 43 -6.43 -2.38 20.52
CA LEU A 43 -7.37 -1.61 19.71
C LEU A 43 -6.72 -0.39 19.07
N SER A 44 -5.88 0.35 19.82
CA SER A 44 -5.13 1.50 19.29
C SER A 44 -4.23 1.09 18.14
N ASN A 45 -3.51 -0.03 18.27
CA ASN A 45 -2.64 -0.56 17.22
C ASN A 45 -3.43 -0.97 15.98
N GLN A 46 -4.60 -1.59 16.13
CA GLN A 46 -5.48 -1.92 15.01
C GLN A 46 -5.98 -0.67 14.30
N VAL A 47 -6.40 0.36 15.03
CA VAL A 47 -6.85 1.65 14.45
C VAL A 47 -5.72 2.33 13.70
N GLN A 48 -4.51 2.35 14.26
CA GLN A 48 -3.34 2.93 13.59
C GLN A 48 -3.03 2.18 12.29
N THR A 49 -3.06 0.84 12.32
CA THR A 49 -2.84 0.01 11.14
C THR A 49 -3.90 0.27 10.07
N PHE A 50 -5.17 0.32 10.45
CA PHE A 50 -6.27 0.65 9.53
C PHE A 50 -6.10 2.02 8.89
N ASN A 51 -5.72 3.04 9.66
CA ASN A 51 -5.47 4.38 9.15
C ASN A 51 -4.29 4.42 8.17
N ALA A 52 -3.20 3.69 8.47
CA ALA A 52 -2.07 3.56 7.55
C ALA A 52 -2.47 2.89 6.24
N SER A 53 -3.24 1.79 6.29
CA SER A 53 -3.77 1.12 5.10
C SER A 53 -4.70 2.02 4.31
N LYS A 54 -5.56 2.81 4.97
CA LYS A 54 -6.44 3.78 4.32
C LYS A 54 -5.64 4.86 3.58
N GLN A 55 -4.56 5.36 4.17
CA GLN A 55 -3.68 6.32 3.53
C GLN A 55 -2.99 5.72 2.30
N GLN A 56 -2.48 4.50 2.40
CA GLN A 56 -1.87 3.79 1.26
C GLN A 56 -2.89 3.58 0.13
N LEU A 57 -4.12 3.21 0.45
CA LEU A 57 -5.18 3.04 -0.54
C LEU A 57 -5.54 4.37 -1.23
N SER A 58 -5.58 5.47 -0.47
CA SER A 58 -5.78 6.81 -1.05
C SER A 58 -4.67 7.16 -2.02
N GLN A 59 -3.41 6.91 -1.65
CA GLN A 59 -2.26 7.15 -2.53
C GLN A 59 -2.35 6.29 -3.79
N LEU A 60 -2.66 5.00 -3.67
CA LEU A 60 -2.86 4.12 -4.83
C LEU A 60 -3.96 4.62 -5.75
N LYS A 61 -5.08 5.09 -5.19
CA LYS A 61 -6.15 5.69 -5.97
C LYS A 61 -5.70 6.98 -6.67
N ASP A 62 -4.96 7.84 -5.99
CA ASP A 62 -4.41 9.06 -6.57
C ASP A 62 -3.41 8.74 -7.71
N TYR A 63 -2.62 7.68 -7.55
CA TYR A 63 -1.75 7.16 -8.61
C TYR A 63 -2.55 6.60 -9.79
N GLU A 64 -3.60 5.81 -9.52
CA GLU A 64 -4.48 5.26 -10.55
C GLU A 64 -5.17 6.37 -11.35
N ASP A 65 -5.73 7.37 -10.66
CA ASP A 65 -6.35 8.54 -11.27
C ASP A 65 -5.32 9.37 -12.07
N LYS A 66 -4.09 9.48 -11.56
CA LYS A 66 -3.00 10.16 -12.28
C LYS A 66 -2.56 9.40 -13.54
N ILE A 67 -2.55 8.06 -13.51
CA ILE A 67 -2.24 7.21 -14.68
C ILE A 67 -3.39 7.28 -15.68
N LYS A 68 -4.65 7.17 -15.24
CA LYS A 68 -5.83 7.31 -16.12
C LYS A 68 -5.91 8.67 -16.79
N ASN A 69 -5.48 9.73 -16.10
CA ASN A 69 -5.44 11.09 -16.64
C ASN A 69 -4.09 11.44 -17.30
N MET A 70 -3.16 10.49 -17.41
CA MET A 70 -1.88 10.72 -18.07
C MET A 70 -2.11 10.68 -19.59
N SER A 71 -1.60 11.68 -20.31
CA SER A 71 -1.73 11.70 -21.77
C SER A 71 -1.04 10.48 -22.40
N SER A 72 -1.62 9.92 -23.45
CA SER A 72 -1.07 8.76 -24.16
C SER A 72 0.37 8.98 -24.64
N VAL A 73 0.71 10.23 -25.00
CA VAL A 73 2.07 10.68 -25.29
C VAL A 73 3.03 10.38 -24.13
N ARG A 74 2.63 10.70 -22.89
CA ARG A 74 3.46 10.54 -21.71
C ARG A 74 3.56 9.08 -21.25
N VAL A 75 2.47 8.32 -21.38
CA VAL A 75 2.50 6.86 -21.14
C VAL A 75 3.47 6.19 -22.10
N PHE A 76 3.44 6.55 -23.39
CA PHE A 76 4.38 6.02 -24.37
C PHE A 76 5.82 6.46 -24.12
N ALA A 77 6.06 7.74 -23.83
CA ALA A 77 7.41 8.25 -23.53
C ALA A 77 8.03 7.57 -22.31
N ASN A 78 7.26 7.35 -21.23
CA ASN A 78 7.76 6.64 -20.05
C ASN A 78 8.19 5.21 -20.38
N HIS A 79 7.41 4.49 -21.21
CA HIS A 79 7.78 3.14 -21.65
C HIS A 79 9.06 3.14 -22.49
N LEU A 80 9.24 4.15 -23.35
CA LEU A 80 10.48 4.32 -24.10
C LEU A 80 11.68 4.57 -23.19
N ASP A 81 11.52 5.42 -22.17
CA ASP A 81 12.56 5.72 -21.18
C ASP A 81 12.93 4.45 -20.37
N GLU A 82 11.94 3.69 -19.88
CA GLU A 82 12.17 2.45 -19.13
C GLU A 82 12.94 1.39 -19.92
N LYS A 83 12.68 1.30 -21.23
CA LYS A 83 13.34 0.38 -22.15
C LYS A 83 14.64 0.94 -22.75
N ASN A 84 15.03 2.17 -22.40
CA ASN A 84 16.19 2.88 -22.93
C ASN A 84 16.18 3.04 -24.45
N TYR A 85 15.00 3.25 -25.05
CA TYR A 85 14.90 3.59 -26.46
C TYR A 85 15.36 5.03 -26.72
N ILE A 86 16.03 5.26 -27.85
CA ILE A 86 16.39 6.60 -28.30
C ILE A 86 15.23 7.14 -29.13
N TYR A 87 14.63 8.24 -28.68
CA TYR A 87 13.53 8.89 -29.38
C TYR A 87 13.69 10.41 -29.44
N LYS A 88 12.96 11.03 -30.37
CA LYS A 88 12.83 12.48 -30.50
C LYS A 88 11.35 12.83 -30.37
N ASN A 89 11.07 13.88 -29.62
CA ASN A 89 9.74 14.48 -29.55
C ASN A 89 9.79 15.83 -30.28
N LYS A 90 9.02 15.95 -31.37
CA LYS A 90 8.86 17.20 -32.12
C LYS A 90 7.38 17.50 -32.26
N GLU A 91 6.91 18.51 -31.55
CA GLU A 91 5.55 19.08 -31.70
C GLU A 91 4.40 18.06 -31.60
N GLY A 92 4.54 17.01 -30.76
CA GLY A 92 3.52 15.97 -30.57
C GLY A 92 3.78 14.69 -31.37
N LEU A 93 4.72 14.72 -32.31
CA LEU A 93 5.22 13.55 -33.01
C LEU A 93 6.38 12.91 -32.22
N LEU A 94 6.20 11.67 -31.80
CA LEU A 94 7.24 10.85 -31.19
C LEU A 94 7.89 9.95 -32.26
N GLU A 95 9.16 10.19 -32.54
CA GLU A 95 9.97 9.39 -33.47
C GLU A 95 10.93 8.51 -32.67
N VAL A 96 10.81 7.19 -32.81
CA VAL A 96 11.66 6.19 -32.18
C VAL A 96 12.53 5.52 -33.23
N THR A 97 13.84 5.57 -33.07
CA THR A 97 14.77 4.84 -33.94
C THR A 97 15.08 3.48 -33.31
N MET A 98 14.91 2.42 -34.09
CA MET A 98 15.01 1.04 -33.61
C MET A 98 15.78 0.16 -34.58
N LEU A 99 16.56 -0.76 -34.00
CA LEU A 99 17.51 -1.62 -34.68
C LEU A 99 16.93 -3.00 -35.06
N SER A 100 15.72 -3.35 -34.61
CA SER A 100 15.17 -4.70 -34.79
C SER A 100 13.65 -4.72 -34.94
N GLU A 101 13.16 -5.68 -35.73
CA GLU A 101 11.73 -5.98 -35.87
C GLU A 101 11.09 -6.44 -34.55
N THR A 102 11.85 -7.10 -33.68
CA THR A 102 11.37 -7.53 -32.35
C THR A 102 10.98 -6.33 -31.49
N ASN A 103 11.77 -5.25 -31.54
CA ASN A 103 11.47 -4.02 -30.82
C ASN A 103 10.23 -3.32 -31.38
N LEU A 104 10.04 -3.38 -32.70
CA LEU A 104 8.85 -2.84 -33.34
C LEU A 104 7.58 -3.58 -32.88
N ILE A 105 7.60 -4.91 -32.89
CA ILE A 105 6.46 -5.72 -32.45
C ILE A 105 6.14 -5.45 -30.98
N GLU A 106 7.16 -5.29 -30.13
CA GLU A 106 6.98 -4.96 -28.72
C GLU A 106 6.29 -3.62 -28.51
N LEU A 107 6.73 -2.56 -29.21
CA LEU A 107 6.09 -1.25 -29.11
C LEU A 107 4.66 -1.23 -29.68
N LEU A 108 4.41 -1.93 -30.79
CA LEU A 108 3.06 -2.07 -31.35
C LEU A 108 2.13 -2.82 -30.40
N ASN A 109 2.62 -3.87 -29.74
CA ASN A 109 1.86 -4.59 -28.71
C ASN A 109 1.59 -3.71 -27.50
N PHE A 110 2.58 -2.93 -27.05
CA PHE A 110 2.42 -1.99 -25.94
C PHE A 110 1.32 -0.96 -26.23
N ILE A 111 1.37 -0.33 -27.41
CA ILE A 111 0.35 0.61 -27.90
C ILE A 111 -1.06 0.01 -27.81
N ASN A 112 -1.21 -1.22 -28.30
CA ASN A 112 -2.49 -1.90 -28.35
C ASN A 112 -2.99 -2.30 -26.94
N ASN A 113 -2.10 -2.77 -26.07
CA ASN A 113 -2.44 -3.21 -24.72
C ASN A 113 -2.84 -2.04 -23.82
N GLU A 114 -2.10 -0.93 -23.89
CA GLU A 114 -2.37 0.29 -23.12
C GLU A 114 -3.47 1.18 -23.74
N ARG A 115 -4.02 0.77 -24.90
CA ARG A 115 -5.09 1.48 -25.63
C ARG A 115 -4.80 2.97 -25.81
N LEU A 116 -3.57 3.27 -26.23
CA LEU A 116 -3.12 4.65 -26.42
C LEU A 116 -3.93 5.34 -27.51
N ASN A 117 -4.33 6.59 -27.27
CA ASN A 117 -5.08 7.38 -28.24
C ASN A 117 -4.14 7.91 -29.31
N ILE A 118 -4.16 7.30 -30.49
CA ILE A 118 -3.20 7.54 -31.56
C ILE A 118 -3.93 8.07 -32.79
N ALA A 119 -3.49 9.24 -33.26
CA ALA A 119 -3.97 9.86 -34.49
C ALA A 119 -3.40 9.14 -35.72
N SER A 120 -2.10 8.83 -35.70
CA SER A 120 -1.45 8.11 -36.80
C SER A 120 -0.16 7.40 -36.39
N ILE A 121 0.17 6.33 -37.12
CA ILE A 121 1.43 5.60 -37.00
C ILE A 121 2.06 5.54 -38.39
N ASN A 122 3.33 5.92 -38.49
CA ASN A 122 4.12 5.81 -39.71
C ASN A 122 5.42 5.05 -39.43
N MET A 123 5.78 4.14 -40.33
CA MET A 123 6.99 3.35 -40.24
C MET A 123 7.85 3.63 -41.47
N LYS A 124 9.11 3.99 -41.24
CA LYS A 124 10.07 4.26 -42.31
C LYS A 124 11.34 3.45 -42.11
N LEU A 125 11.75 2.77 -43.17
CA LEU A 125 13.08 2.16 -43.25
C LEU A 125 14.11 3.29 -43.46
N VAL A 126 15.08 3.42 -42.57
CA VAL A 126 16.15 4.43 -42.67
C VAL A 126 17.37 3.86 -43.40
N ASP A 127 17.72 2.59 -43.14
CA ASP A 127 18.73 1.81 -43.84
C ASP A 127 18.42 0.30 -43.73
N GLU A 128 19.30 -0.58 -44.22
CA GLU A 128 19.07 -2.04 -44.24
C GLU A 128 18.79 -2.67 -42.85
N ASN A 129 19.17 -1.99 -41.76
CA ASN A 129 19.03 -2.52 -40.39
C ASN A 129 18.25 -1.59 -39.43
N ASN A 130 17.95 -0.35 -39.83
CA ASN A 130 17.30 0.65 -38.98
C ASN A 130 15.89 0.99 -39.46
N LEU A 131 14.94 0.86 -38.54
CA LEU A 131 13.55 1.28 -38.68
C LEU A 131 13.31 2.51 -37.81
N THR A 132 12.53 3.46 -38.32
CA THR A 132 12.01 4.56 -37.52
C THR A 132 10.50 4.45 -37.45
N LEU A 133 9.98 4.42 -36.22
CA LEU A 133 8.56 4.44 -35.90
C LEU A 133 8.20 5.86 -35.48
N SER A 134 7.29 6.49 -36.22
CA SER A 134 6.75 7.81 -35.90
C SER A 134 5.30 7.65 -35.45
N ILE A 135 4.96 8.16 -34.28
CA ILE A 135 3.63 8.07 -33.70
C ILE A 135 3.13 9.47 -33.37
N ASP A 136 1.94 9.76 -33.85
CA ASP A 136 1.19 10.98 -33.55
C ASP A 136 -0.01 10.62 -32.66
N PHE A 137 -0.21 11.37 -31.59
CA PHE A 137 -1.23 11.08 -30.59
C PHE A 137 -2.42 12.02 -30.73
N ASP A 138 -3.64 11.48 -30.66
CA ASP A 138 -4.85 12.31 -30.62
C ASP A 138 -4.93 12.95 -29.21
N ASN A 139 -4.75 14.26 -29.16
CA ASN A 139 -4.85 15.08 -27.94
C ASN A 139 -6.29 15.24 -27.45
#